data_AF-G9NRE7-F1
#
_entry.id   AF-G9NRE7-F1
#
_cell.length_a   1.000
_cell.length_b   1.000
_cell.length_c   1.000
_cell.angle_alpha   90.00
_cell.angle_beta   90.00
_cell.angle_gamma   90.00
#
_symmetry.space_group_name_H-M   'P 1'
#
loop_
_entity.id
_entity.type
_entity.pdbx_description
1 polymer ?
#
loop_
_entity_poly.entity_id
_entity_poly.type
_entity_poly.pdbx_seq_one_letter_code
_entity_poly.pdbx_strand_id
1 'polypeptide(L)'
;ISRINSKLYPVSDFIRSLVSHQDDRNLLSYEQTIRYIEFPALDLRVEEKETFGDNIQSEHFEVFQALDWLKKKGVKEIIEFVIRDRLVNPHNEIGIGQYVERFKVEVLDWRFLDMSISILKIGKDRIRELHLYTGGKRSAIMHWLSEDGVRSLTNVCLHFPPPTHIGDA
;
A
#
# COMPACT_ATOMS: atom_id res chain seq x y z
N ILE A 1 2.39 -9.57 22.07
CA ILE A 1 1.96 -8.70 20.96
C ILE A 1 0.45 -8.88 20.80
N SER A 2 -0.33 -7.84 21.13
CA SER A 2 -1.79 -7.90 21.04
C SER A 2 -2.19 -8.02 19.57
N ARG A 3 -2.92 -9.09 19.22
CA ARG A 3 -3.43 -9.30 17.86
C ARG A 3 -4.78 -8.62 17.78
N ILE A 4 -4.85 -7.52 17.01
CA ILE A 4 -6.14 -6.89 16.68
C ILE A 4 -6.96 -7.92 15.90
N ASN A 5 -8.17 -8.20 16.36
CA ASN A 5 -9.11 -9.00 15.59
C ASN A 5 -9.80 -8.09 14.56
N SER A 6 -9.20 -7.96 13.37
CA SER A 6 -9.73 -7.16 12.26
C SER A 6 -11.09 -7.64 11.75
N LYS A 7 -11.54 -8.84 12.14
CA LYS A 7 -12.92 -9.28 11.90
C LYS A 7 -13.91 -8.52 12.78
N LEU A 8 -13.56 -8.23 14.04
CA LEU A 8 -14.45 -7.57 15.01
C LEU A 8 -14.42 -6.04 14.93
N TYR A 9 -13.28 -5.42 14.56
CA TYR A 9 -13.16 -3.96 14.45
C TYR A 9 -12.53 -3.52 13.13
N PRO A 10 -13.04 -2.45 12.47
CA PRO A 10 -12.40 -1.86 11.31
C PRO A 10 -10.97 -1.39 11.63
N VAL A 11 -10.06 -1.56 10.67
CA VAL A 11 -8.69 -1.04 10.78
C VAL A 11 -8.70 0.48 10.93
N SER A 12 -9.63 1.16 10.26
CA SER A 12 -9.80 2.61 10.33
C SER A 12 -10.13 3.10 11.75
N ASP A 13 -10.95 2.36 12.50
CA ASP A 13 -11.28 2.70 13.89
C ASP A 13 -10.10 2.47 14.82
N PHE A 14 -9.36 1.37 14.61
CA PHE A 14 -8.13 1.13 15.35
C PHE A 14 -7.10 2.24 15.11
N ILE A 15 -6.83 2.60 13.85
CA ILE A 15 -5.89 3.68 13.52
C ILE A 15 -6.38 5.00 14.09
N ARG A 16 -7.67 5.33 13.97
CA ARG A 16 -8.22 6.56 14.55
C ARG A 16 -8.00 6.59 16.06
N SER A 17 -8.22 5.48 16.75
CA SER A 17 -7.94 5.36 18.17
C SER A 17 -6.44 5.56 18.45
N LEU A 18 -5.55 4.90 17.70
CA LEU A 18 -4.10 5.05 17.84
C LEU A 18 -3.61 6.49 17.63
N VAL A 19 -4.16 7.19 16.63
CA VAL A 19 -3.76 8.56 16.28
C VAL A 19 -4.38 9.60 17.22
N SER A 20 -5.59 9.35 17.72
CA SER A 20 -6.33 10.26 18.61
C SER A 20 -5.91 10.16 20.07
N HIS A 21 -5.51 8.97 20.52
CA HIS A 21 -4.75 8.86 21.75
C HIS A 21 -3.45 9.60 21.49
N GLN A 22 -3.34 10.81 22.04
CA GLN A 22 -2.10 11.55 22.16
C GLN A 22 -1.17 10.71 23.02
N ASP A 23 -0.58 9.69 22.40
CA ASP A 23 0.50 8.91 22.94
C ASP A 23 1.54 9.93 23.35
N ASP A 24 1.78 10.05 24.66
CA ASP A 24 2.73 10.99 25.23
C ASP A 24 3.99 10.86 24.36
N ARG A 25 4.44 11.96 23.72
CA ARG A 25 5.32 11.83 22.53
C ARG A 25 6.57 10.99 22.82
N ASN A 26 6.93 10.89 24.09
CA ASN A 26 8.07 10.21 24.66
C ASN A 26 7.83 8.75 25.08
N LEU A 27 6.59 8.24 25.10
CA LEU A 27 6.28 6.88 25.59
C LEU A 27 6.71 5.80 24.60
N LEU A 28 6.66 6.12 23.30
CA LEU A 28 7.08 5.23 22.23
C LEU A 28 7.88 6.01 21.19
N SER A 29 9.14 5.62 21.01
CA SER A 29 10.05 6.12 19.99
C SER A 29 10.31 5.06 18.92
N TYR A 30 10.65 5.52 17.73
CA TYR A 30 10.98 4.67 16.59
C TYR A 30 12.34 5.07 16.04
N GLU A 31 13.03 4.11 15.45
CA GLU A 31 14.16 4.39 14.59
C GLU A 31 13.73 5.20 13.37
N GLN A 32 14.67 5.94 12.77
CA GLN A 32 14.39 6.73 11.56
C GLN A 32 14.03 5.85 10.36
N THR A 33 14.43 4.59 10.37
CA THR A 33 14.15 3.62 9.31
C THR A 33 13.37 2.45 9.88
N ILE A 34 12.18 2.20 9.33
CA ILE A 34 11.41 0.99 9.60
C ILE A 34 11.74 -0.03 8.53
N ARG A 35 12.15 -1.23 8.95
CA ARG A 35 12.47 -2.32 8.01
C ARG A 35 11.24 -2.82 7.26
N TYR A 36 10.10 -2.95 7.94
CA TYR A 36 8.94 -3.62 7.39
C TYR A 36 7.65 -3.05 7.98
N ILE A 37 6.68 -2.77 7.11
CA ILE A 37 5.31 -2.42 7.49
C ILE A 37 4.34 -3.31 6.72
N GLU A 38 3.41 -3.92 7.45
CA GLU A 38 2.27 -4.63 6.90
C GLU A 38 0.98 -4.22 7.60
N PHE A 39 -0.07 -4.03 6.81
CA PHE A 39 -1.42 -3.85 7.32
C PHE A 39 -2.21 -5.15 7.14
N PRO A 40 -3.13 -5.47 8.07
CA PRO A 40 -4.05 -6.57 7.86
C PRO A 40 -4.86 -6.33 6.58
N ALA A 41 -5.33 -7.43 5.95
CA ALA A 41 -6.14 -7.34 4.74
C ALA A 41 -7.36 -6.42 4.95
N LEU A 42 -7.49 -5.43 4.06
CA LEU A 42 -8.49 -4.37 4.21
C LEU A 42 -9.85 -4.75 3.60
N ASP A 43 -9.91 -5.86 2.87
CA ASP A 43 -11.10 -6.43 2.22
C ASP A 43 -11.80 -7.53 3.04
N LEU A 44 -11.44 -7.69 4.32
CA LEU A 44 -11.96 -8.75 5.20
C LEU A 44 -13.45 -8.61 5.54
N ARG A 45 -14.04 -7.42 5.37
CA ARG A 45 -15.46 -7.18 5.65
C ARG A 45 -16.25 -7.23 4.35
N VAL A 46 -17.06 -8.28 4.22
CA VAL A 46 -17.93 -8.51 3.06
C VAL A 46 -19.08 -7.49 3.03
N GLU A 47 -19.48 -6.96 4.19
CA GLU A 47 -20.56 -5.97 4.32
C GLU A 47 -20.23 -4.61 3.68
N GLU A 48 -18.94 -4.27 3.50
CA GLU A 48 -18.51 -3.07 2.76
C GLU A 48 -18.50 -3.29 1.23
N LYS A 49 -18.78 -4.51 0.74
CA LYS A 49 -18.77 -4.85 -0.69
C LYS A 49 -20.05 -4.48 -1.43
N GLU A 50 -21.09 -4.06 -0.71
CA GLU A 50 -22.41 -3.79 -1.28
C GLU A 50 -22.86 -2.35 -1.05
N THR A 51 -22.48 -1.44 -1.94
CA THR A 51 -23.38 -0.37 -2.40
C THR A 51 -22.90 0.15 -3.77
N PHE A 52 -23.28 -0.55 -4.84
CA PHE A 52 -23.45 0.07 -6.17
C PHE A 52 -24.74 0.91 -6.15
N GLY A 53 -24.80 1.91 -5.27
CA GLY A 53 -25.98 2.75 -5.10
C GLY A 53 -25.61 4.05 -4.40
N ASP A 54 -25.60 5.14 -5.17
CA ASP A 54 -25.71 6.59 -4.90
C ASP A 54 -25.19 7.24 -3.60
N ASN A 55 -24.62 6.51 -2.65
CA ASN A 55 -24.07 7.05 -1.42
C ASN A 55 -22.54 7.04 -1.48
N ILE A 56 -22.00 8.23 -1.78
CA ILE A 56 -20.64 8.73 -1.52
C ILE A 56 -19.64 7.62 -1.18
N GLN A 57 -18.86 7.18 -2.17
CA GLN A 57 -17.65 6.39 -1.95
C GLN A 57 -16.80 7.10 -0.89
N SER A 58 -16.78 6.59 0.34
CA SER A 58 -15.94 7.16 1.38
C SER A 58 -14.49 6.88 1.00
N GLU A 59 -13.72 7.92 0.70
CA GLU A 59 -12.29 7.78 0.48
C GLU A 59 -11.62 7.16 1.72
N HIS A 60 -10.77 6.16 1.50
CA HIS A 60 -10.04 5.48 2.56
C HIS A 60 -8.70 6.18 2.82
N PHE A 61 -8.40 6.43 4.10
CA PHE A 61 -7.24 7.21 4.54
C PHE A 61 -6.50 6.56 5.72
N GLU A 62 -6.96 5.43 6.25
CA GLU A 62 -6.41 4.84 7.47
C GLU A 62 -4.92 4.48 7.34
N VAL A 63 -4.48 3.98 6.19
CA VAL A 63 -3.05 3.71 5.97
C VAL A 63 -2.26 5.01 5.99
N PHE A 64 -2.74 6.05 5.31
CA PHE A 64 -2.10 7.36 5.26
C PHE A 64 -2.05 8.06 6.63
N GLN A 65 -3.12 7.95 7.42
CA GLN A 65 -3.16 8.48 8.79
C GLN A 65 -2.13 7.82 9.70
N ALA A 66 -1.97 6.50 9.59
CA ALA A 66 -0.95 5.76 10.33
C ALA A 66 0.47 6.17 9.90
N LEU A 67 0.70 6.36 8.60
CA LEU A 67 1.98 6.85 8.07
C LEU A 67 2.29 8.28 8.55
N ASP A 68 1.32 9.20 8.51
CA ASP A 68 1.51 10.56 9.03
C ASP A 68 1.83 10.55 10.53
N TRP A 69 1.24 9.62 11.29
CA TRP A 69 1.58 9.42 12.70
C TRP A 69 3.03 8.93 12.86
N LEU A 70 3.48 7.95 12.07
CA LEU A 70 4.88 7.50 12.06
C LEU A 70 5.84 8.63 11.69
N LYS A 71 5.46 9.50 10.74
CA LYS A 71 6.25 10.67 10.37
C LYS A 71 6.44 11.62 11.55
N LYS A 72 5.37 11.88 12.30
CA LYS A 72 5.41 12.69 13.54
C LYS A 72 6.28 12.06 14.63
N LYS A 73 6.43 10.74 14.62
CA LYS A 73 7.31 9.97 15.51
C LYS A 73 8.77 9.91 15.03
N GLY A 74 9.12 10.58 13.93
CA GLY A 74 10.50 10.73 13.46
C GLY A 74 10.93 9.71 12.40
N VAL A 75 10.02 8.83 11.97
CA VAL A 75 10.31 7.86 10.90
C VAL A 75 10.46 8.59 9.57
N LYS A 76 11.55 8.31 8.87
CA LYS A 76 11.92 8.93 7.60
C LYS A 76 11.88 7.95 6.45
N GLU A 77 12.17 6.68 6.72
CA GLU A 77 12.39 5.66 5.70
C GLU A 77 11.63 4.38 6.04
N ILE A 78 11.09 3.72 5.02
CA ILE A 78 10.49 2.39 5.11
C ILE A 78 11.18 1.52 4.06
N ILE A 79 11.72 0.37 4.43
CA ILE A 79 12.36 -0.51 3.44
C ILE A 79 11.28 -1.29 2.69
N GLU A 80 10.49 -2.10 3.40
CA GLU A 80 9.43 -2.94 2.82
C GLU A 80 8.04 -2.46 3.23
N PHE A 81 7.19 -2.19 2.24
CA PHE A 81 5.85 -1.67 2.47
C PHE A 81 4.78 -2.56 1.81
N VAL A 82 4.07 -3.32 2.64
CA VAL A 82 3.12 -4.37 2.21
C VAL A 82 1.69 -4.00 2.62
N ILE A 83 0.82 -3.74 1.63
CA ILE A 83 -0.58 -3.39 1.85
C ILE A 83 -1.48 -4.31 1.03
N ARG A 84 -2.32 -5.08 1.73
CA ARG A 84 -3.40 -5.87 1.12
C ARG A 84 -4.66 -5.00 1.02
N ASP A 85 -4.65 -4.06 0.08
CA ASP A 85 -5.74 -3.08 -0.11
C ASP A 85 -7.03 -3.71 -0.63
N ARG A 86 -8.13 -2.96 -0.60
CA ARG A 86 -9.45 -3.36 -1.06
C ARG A 86 -9.49 -3.48 -2.58
N LEU A 87 -10.19 -4.47 -3.11
CA LEU A 87 -10.45 -4.57 -4.56
C LEU A 87 -11.56 -3.63 -5.03
N VAL A 88 -12.49 -3.29 -4.14
CA VAL A 88 -13.57 -2.33 -4.36
C VAL A 88 -13.24 -1.08 -3.55
N ASN A 89 -13.24 0.09 -4.20
CA ASN A 89 -12.86 1.36 -3.58
C ASN A 89 -11.47 1.31 -2.87
N PRO A 90 -10.37 1.03 -3.60
CA PRO A 90 -9.02 1.06 -3.03
C PRO A 90 -8.60 2.47 -2.60
N HIS A 91 -7.46 2.59 -1.90
CA HIS A 91 -6.87 3.89 -1.61
C HIS A 91 -6.54 4.68 -2.88
N ASN A 92 -6.52 6.01 -2.77
CA ASN A 92 -6.16 6.88 -3.89
C ASN A 92 -4.72 6.62 -4.37
N GLU A 93 -4.57 6.31 -5.66
CA GLU A 93 -3.29 5.96 -6.29
C GLU A 93 -2.24 7.07 -6.23
N ILE A 94 -2.66 8.33 -6.36
CA ILE A 94 -1.77 9.49 -6.24
C ILE A 94 -1.25 9.59 -4.80
N GLY A 95 -2.12 9.34 -3.82
CA GLY A 95 -1.76 9.25 -2.41
C GLY A 95 -0.68 8.18 -2.18
N ILE A 96 -0.85 6.98 -2.73
CA ILE A 96 0.15 5.90 -2.64
C ILE A 96 1.53 6.41 -3.10
N GLY A 97 1.60 7.01 -4.29
CA GLY A 97 2.87 7.54 -4.83
C GLY A 97 3.51 8.60 -3.94
N GLN A 98 2.72 9.53 -3.40
CA GLN A 98 3.21 10.56 -2.48
C GLN A 98 3.81 9.94 -1.21
N TYR A 99 3.18 8.92 -0.63
CA TYR A 99 3.69 8.29 0.58
C TYR A 99 4.91 7.41 0.32
N VAL A 100 4.96 6.72 -0.82
CA VAL A 100 6.14 5.99 -1.28
C VAL A 100 7.35 6.92 -1.38
N GLU A 101 7.17 8.09 -1.97
CA GLU A 101 8.21 9.12 -2.04
C GLU A 101 8.60 9.65 -0.65
N ARG A 102 7.61 10.06 0.17
CA ARG A 102 7.83 10.67 1.49
C ARG A 102 8.57 9.76 2.47
N PHE A 103 8.48 8.45 2.28
CA PHE A 103 9.14 7.42 3.08
C PHE A 103 10.28 6.70 2.35
N LYS A 104 10.68 7.17 1.16
CA LYS A 104 11.80 6.62 0.39
C LYS A 104 11.75 5.09 0.26
N VAL A 105 10.56 4.56 -0.02
CA VAL A 105 10.30 3.11 -0.01
C VAL A 105 11.22 2.39 -1.00
N GLU A 106 11.72 1.21 -0.62
CA GLU A 106 12.58 0.38 -1.47
C GLU A 106 11.83 -0.81 -2.08
N VAL A 107 10.93 -1.43 -1.33
CA VAL A 107 10.10 -2.56 -1.75
C VAL A 107 8.64 -2.18 -1.58
N LEU A 108 7.92 -2.09 -2.69
CA LEU A 108 6.51 -1.74 -2.72
C LEU A 108 5.66 -2.95 -3.12
N ASP A 109 4.91 -3.49 -2.15
CA ASP A 109 3.86 -4.48 -2.36
C ASP A 109 2.51 -3.91 -1.93
N TRP A 110 1.93 -3.06 -2.76
CA TRP A 110 0.59 -2.53 -2.55
C TRP A 110 -0.38 -3.19 -3.52
N ARG A 111 -1.34 -3.97 -3.00
CA ARG A 111 -2.39 -4.62 -3.80
C ARG A 111 -3.37 -3.61 -4.38
N PHE A 112 -2.96 -2.94 -5.45
CA PHE A 112 -3.77 -2.02 -6.23
C PHE A 112 -3.81 -2.49 -7.68
N LEU A 113 -5.01 -2.70 -8.21
CA LEU A 113 -5.18 -3.23 -9.56
C LEU A 113 -4.80 -2.18 -10.60
N ASP A 114 -4.03 -2.62 -11.60
CA ASP A 114 -3.68 -1.85 -12.80
C ASP A 114 -2.97 -0.52 -12.49
N MET A 115 -2.17 -0.49 -11.41
CA MET A 115 -1.43 0.69 -10.94
C MET A 115 -0.49 1.25 -12.02
N SER A 116 -0.56 2.55 -12.28
CA SER A 116 0.35 3.30 -13.14
C SER A 116 1.70 3.53 -12.46
N ILE A 117 2.79 3.13 -13.12
CA ILE A 117 4.16 3.39 -12.65
C ILE A 117 4.47 4.90 -12.61
N SER A 118 3.70 5.72 -13.32
CA SER A 118 3.88 7.17 -13.35
C SER A 118 3.59 7.86 -12.00
N ILE A 119 2.96 7.17 -11.05
CA ILE A 119 2.76 7.67 -9.68
C ILE A 119 4.06 7.70 -8.88
N LEU A 120 5.04 6.88 -9.26
CA LEU A 120 6.39 6.87 -8.69
C LEU A 120 7.22 7.99 -9.34
N LYS A 121 6.83 9.26 -9.18
CA LYS A 121 7.51 10.38 -9.89
C LYS A 121 8.94 10.60 -9.40
N ILE A 122 9.14 10.52 -8.10
CA ILE A 122 10.40 10.79 -7.40
C ILE A 122 10.75 9.53 -6.60
N GLY A 123 12.05 9.19 -6.56
CA GLY A 123 12.52 7.99 -5.86
C GLY A 123 12.36 6.69 -6.65
N LYS A 124 12.12 6.74 -7.97
CA LYS A 124 12.12 5.55 -8.85
C LYS A 124 13.40 4.74 -8.73
N ASP A 125 14.52 5.45 -8.58
CA ASP A 125 15.86 4.92 -8.37
C ASP A 125 16.00 4.21 -7.02
N ARG A 126 15.08 4.36 -6.08
CA ARG A 126 15.14 3.65 -4.79
C ARG A 126 14.36 2.34 -4.80
N ILE A 127 13.35 2.25 -5.66
CA ILE A 127 12.54 1.05 -5.78
C ILE A 127 13.42 -0.06 -6.36
N ARG A 128 13.68 -1.07 -5.54
CA ARG A 128 14.41 -2.29 -5.95
C ARG A 128 13.49 -3.46 -6.23
N GLU A 129 12.26 -3.41 -5.71
CA GLU A 129 11.24 -4.43 -5.93
C GLU A 129 9.85 -3.76 -5.96
N LEU A 130 9.06 -4.09 -6.99
CA LEU A 130 7.73 -3.57 -7.22
C LEU A 130 6.78 -4.71 -7.57
N HIS A 131 5.71 -4.89 -6.79
CA HIS A 131 4.66 -5.87 -7.08
C HIS A 131 3.52 -5.18 -7.84
N LEU A 132 3.20 -5.71 -9.02
CA LEU A 132 2.12 -5.20 -9.86
C LEU A 132 0.98 -6.23 -9.89
N TYR A 133 -0.24 -5.74 -9.66
CA TYR A 133 -1.45 -6.55 -9.67
C TYR A 133 -2.29 -6.15 -10.88
N THR A 134 -2.64 -7.10 -11.74
CA THR A 134 -3.44 -6.82 -12.93
C THR A 134 -4.90 -7.20 -12.72
N GLY A 135 -5.80 -6.29 -13.09
CA GLY A 135 -7.22 -6.58 -13.29
C GLY A 135 -7.54 -7.01 -14.73
N GLY A 136 -6.51 -7.15 -15.58
CA GLY A 136 -6.65 -7.46 -17.00
C GLY A 136 -6.76 -6.23 -17.90
N LYS A 137 -6.59 -5.01 -17.38
CA LYS A 137 -6.67 -3.78 -18.18
C LYS A 137 -5.47 -3.67 -19.12
N ARG A 138 -5.71 -3.91 -20.41
CA ARG A 138 -4.67 -3.85 -21.46
C ARG A 138 -3.86 -2.56 -21.44
N SER A 139 -4.48 -1.41 -21.19
CA SER A 139 -3.75 -0.13 -21.15
C SER A 139 -2.71 -0.07 -20.03
N ALA A 140 -2.98 -0.66 -18.87
CA ALA A 140 -2.03 -0.71 -17.77
C ALA A 140 -0.86 -1.65 -18.10
N ILE A 141 -1.16 -2.84 -18.65
CA ILE A 141 -0.13 -3.77 -19.11
C ILE A 141 0.76 -3.12 -20.18
N MET A 142 0.17 -2.44 -21.17
CA MET A 142 0.93 -1.72 -22.20
C MET A 142 1.78 -0.59 -21.61
N HIS A 143 1.25 0.13 -20.61
CA HIS A 143 2.02 1.13 -19.86
C HIS A 143 3.22 0.51 -19.16
N TRP A 144 3.04 -0.60 -18.46
CA TRP A 144 4.14 -1.31 -17.77
C TRP A 144 5.25 -1.76 -18.71
N LEU A 145 4.90 -2.20 -19.91
CA LEU A 145 5.85 -2.66 -20.93
C LEU A 145 6.50 -1.52 -21.73
N SER A 146 6.02 -0.28 -21.57
CA SER A 146 6.57 0.90 -22.26
C SER A 146 7.91 1.35 -21.65
N GLU A 147 8.60 2.27 -22.34
CA GLU A 147 9.84 2.88 -21.82
C GLU A 147 9.61 3.65 -20.51
N ASP A 148 8.45 4.30 -20.37
CA ASP A 148 8.06 5.02 -19.15
C ASP A 148 7.50 4.09 -18.05
N GLY A 149 7.37 2.80 -18.36
CA GLY A 149 6.88 1.75 -17.48
C GLY A 149 7.95 1.18 -16.57
N VAL A 150 8.00 -0.15 -16.43
CA VAL A 150 8.95 -0.84 -15.53
C VAL A 150 10.39 -0.59 -15.97
N ARG A 151 10.62 -0.39 -17.27
CA ARG A 151 11.94 -0.04 -17.83
C ARG A 151 12.50 1.27 -17.26
N SER A 152 11.62 2.17 -16.79
CA SER A 152 12.04 3.41 -16.15
C SER A 152 12.56 3.24 -14.71
N LEU A 153 12.44 2.03 -14.13
CA LEU A 153 12.90 1.72 -12.78
C LEU A 153 14.29 1.08 -12.85
N THR A 154 15.33 1.88 -12.58
CA THR A 154 16.73 1.48 -12.81
C THR A 154 17.24 0.38 -11.89
N ASN A 155 16.60 0.21 -10.73
CA ASN A 155 17.03 -0.70 -9.67
C ASN A 155 16.10 -1.91 -9.47
N VAL A 156 15.05 -2.05 -10.29
CA VAL A 156 14.11 -3.18 -10.21
C VAL A 156 14.63 -4.37 -11.01
N CYS A 157 14.67 -5.54 -10.39
CA CYS A 157 14.84 -6.80 -11.10
C CYS A 157 13.46 -7.38 -11.46
N LEU A 158 13.23 -7.68 -12.73
CA LEU A 158 12.01 -8.33 -13.20
C LEU A 158 12.00 -9.80 -12.77
N HIS A 159 11.25 -10.10 -11.72
CA HIS A 159 10.95 -11.48 -11.33
C HIS A 159 9.58 -11.87 -11.85
N PHE A 160 9.56 -12.72 -12.89
CA PHE A 160 8.36 -13.45 -13.25
C PHE A 160 8.30 -14.69 -12.36
N PRO A 161 7.34 -14.82 -11.43
CA PRO A 161 7.17 -16.08 -10.73
C PRO A 161 6.94 -17.17 -11.79
N PRO A 162 7.57 -18.35 -11.67
CA PRO A 162 7.30 -19.44 -12.58
C PRO A 162 5.79 -19.71 -12.57
N PRO A 163 5.18 -20.06 -13.72
CA PRO A 163 3.77 -20.39 -13.76
C PRO A 163 3.52 -21.49 -12.74
N THR A 164 2.74 -21.19 -11.71
CA THR A 164 2.21 -22.20 -10.80
C THR A 164 1.46 -23.19 -11.68
N HIS A 165 1.97 -24.41 -11.80
CA HIS A 165 1.25 -25.52 -12.41
C HIS A 165 -0.09 -25.65 -11.68
N ILE A 166 -1.14 -25.11 -12.29
CA ILE A 166 -2.50 -25.48 -11.95
C ILE A 166 -2.58 -26.92 -12.44
N GLY A 167 -2.61 -27.85 -11.48
CA GLY A 167 -2.66 -29.27 -11.77
C GLY A 167 -3.80 -29.56 -12.74
N ASP A 168 -3.49 -30.37 -13.75
CA ASP A 168 -4.48 -30.98 -14.63
C ASP A 168 -5.53 -31.68 -13.78
N ALA A 169 -6.78 -31.26 -13.95
CA ALA A 169 -7.97 -31.93 -13.43
C ALA A 169 -8.67 -32.66 -14.58
#